data_AF-H0A8Z5-F1
#
_entry.id   AF-H0A8Z5-F1
#
_cell.length_a   1.000
_cell.length_b   1.000
_cell.length_c   1.000
_cell.angle_alpha   90.00
_cell.angle_beta   90.00
_cell.angle_gamma   90.00
#
_symmetry.space_group_name_H-M   'P 1'
#
loop_
_entity.id
_entity.type
_entity.pdbx_description
1 polymer ?
#
loop_
_entity_poly.entity_id
_entity_poly.type
_entity_poly.pdbx_seq_one_letter_code
_entity_poly.pdbx_strand_id
1 'polypeptide(L)'
;MMNASVWVLADPRAGTAAQALGVAERLGVPFRTVKLAWGPLAALPWPWPTLAGLAPEARAEIALPWPKLVISAGRRAAPVAQWLARKGARTVHCMRPGFGARRFDLLVIGRHDAPRPAPNVLPILGATSRMSPA
;
A
#
# COMPACT_ATOMS: atom_id res chain seq x y z
N MET A 1 9.95 12.52 19.13
CA MET A 1 8.91 12.19 18.13
C MET A 1 8.93 10.68 17.94
N MET A 2 7.83 9.99 18.24
CA MET A 2 7.76 8.53 18.08
C MET A 2 7.84 8.19 16.58
N ASN A 3 8.91 7.52 16.14
CA ASN A 3 9.00 6.98 14.79
C ASN A 3 7.92 5.94 14.60
N ALA A 4 6.83 6.29 13.90
CA ALA A 4 5.81 5.33 13.56
C ALA A 4 6.43 4.20 12.72
N SER A 5 6.45 3.00 13.29
CA SER A 5 6.98 1.80 12.62
C SER A 5 6.09 1.33 11.45
N VAL A 6 4.85 1.81 11.38
CA VAL A 6 3.88 1.51 10.33
C VAL A 6 3.67 2.75 9.46
N TRP A 7 3.81 2.60 8.15
CA TRP A 7 3.44 3.62 7.18
C TRP A 7 2.23 3.18 6.37
N VAL A 8 1.32 4.11 6.12
CA VAL A 8 0.15 3.90 5.25
C VAL A 8 0.30 4.78 4.03
N LEU A 9 0.42 4.17 2.85
CA LEU A 9 0.49 4.90 1.59
C LEU A 9 -0.93 5.26 1.14
N ALA A 10 -1.32 6.53 1.30
CA ALA A 10 -2.66 7.01 0.98
C ALA A 10 -2.70 7.56 -0.46
N ASP A 11 -3.32 6.81 -1.37
CA ASP A 11 -3.59 7.26 -2.74
C ASP A 11 -4.52 8.50 -2.74
N PRO A 12 -4.39 9.45 -3.68
CA PRO A 12 -5.30 10.59 -3.78
C PRO A 12 -6.76 10.19 -4.06
N ARG A 13 -7.02 8.98 -4.57
CA ARG A 13 -8.38 8.44 -4.69
C ARG A 13 -8.85 7.95 -3.33
N ALA A 14 -9.84 8.63 -2.76
CA ALA A 14 -10.37 8.35 -1.42
C ALA A 14 -10.77 6.88 -1.21
N GLY A 15 -11.41 6.24 -2.20
CA GLY A 15 -11.79 4.81 -2.12
C GLY A 15 -10.59 3.87 -2.01
N THR A 16 -9.51 4.14 -2.75
CA THR A 16 -8.25 3.37 -2.67
C THR A 16 -7.56 3.63 -1.33
N ALA A 17 -7.45 4.90 -0.92
CA ALA A 17 -6.85 5.27 0.36
C ALA A 17 -7.55 4.60 1.55
N ALA A 18 -8.89 4.58 1.52
CA ALA A 18 -9.70 4.00 2.57
C ALA A 18 -9.41 2.51 2.81
N GLN A 19 -9.00 1.77 1.77
CA GLN A 19 -8.64 0.35 1.92
C GLN A 19 -7.40 0.16 2.79
N ALA A 20 -6.35 0.95 2.53
CA ALA A 20 -5.11 0.89 3.31
C ALA A 20 -5.28 1.48 4.71
N LEU A 21 -5.98 2.63 4.81
CA LEU A 21 -6.26 3.30 6.07
C LEU A 21 -7.12 2.44 6.99
N GLY A 22 -8.17 1.79 6.47
CA GLY A 22 -9.05 0.95 7.27
C GLY A 22 -8.32 -0.23 7.91
N VAL A 23 -7.37 -0.84 7.20
CA VAL A 23 -6.51 -1.89 7.78
C VAL A 23 -5.63 -1.32 8.90
N ALA A 24 -5.00 -0.17 8.67
CA ALA A 24 -4.11 0.46 9.65
C ALA A 24 -4.84 0.90 10.92
N GLU A 25 -6.03 1.47 10.79
CA GLU A 25 -6.87 1.90 11.92
C GLU A 25 -7.30 0.72 12.79
N ARG A 26 -7.59 -0.44 12.18
CA ARG A 26 -7.96 -1.66 12.90
C ARG A 26 -6.76 -2.41 13.48
N LEU A 27 -5.53 -2.12 13.04
CA LEU A 27 -4.33 -2.69 13.62
C LEU A 27 -4.08 -2.17 15.05
N GLY A 28 -4.65 -1.02 15.42
CA GLY A 28 -4.60 -0.49 16.79
C GLY A 28 -3.22 0.00 17.25
N VAL A 29 -2.30 0.23 16.31
CA VAL A 29 -0.94 0.74 16.60
C VAL A 29 -0.71 2.09 15.92
N PRO A 30 0.17 2.95 16.45
CA PRO A 30 0.49 4.22 15.80
C PRO A 30 1.06 4.02 14.38
N PHE A 31 0.52 4.78 13.42
CA PHE A 31 0.99 4.77 12.03
C PHE A 31 1.16 6.19 11.48
N ARG A 32 2.09 6.34 10.52
CA ARG A 32 2.24 7.56 9.71
C ARG A 32 1.48 7.39 8.41
N THR A 33 0.60 8.33 8.10
CA THR A 33 -0.01 8.42 6.76
C THR A 33 0.93 9.18 5.83
N VAL A 34 1.39 8.52 4.77
CA VAL A 34 2.15 9.13 3.68
C VAL A 34 1.19 9.41 2.54
N LYS A 35 0.83 10.68 2.36
CA LYS A 35 -0.03 11.11 1.24
C LYS A 35 0.74 10.97 -0.06
N LEU A 36 0.23 10.16 -0.98
CA LEU A 36 0.81 10.01 -2.30
C LEU A 36 0.26 11.09 -3.22
N ALA A 37 1.12 11.56 -4.12
CA ALA A 37 0.73 12.37 -5.26
C ALA A 37 1.42 11.80 -6.50
N TRP A 38 0.73 11.82 -7.63
CA TRP A 38 1.13 11.13 -8.84
C TRP A 38 1.67 12.13 -9.86
N GLY A 39 2.88 11.88 -10.38
CA GLY A 39 3.46 12.65 -11.48
C GLY A 39 3.07 12.11 -12.85
N PRO A 40 3.61 12.69 -13.95
CA PRO A 40 3.31 12.28 -15.32
C PRO A 40 3.57 10.78 -15.60
N LEU A 41 4.58 10.21 -14.94
CA LEU A 41 4.97 8.82 -15.12
C LEU A 41 4.13 7.81 -14.31
N ALA A 42 3.12 8.26 -13.57
CA ALA A 42 2.29 7.39 -12.73
C ALA A 42 1.37 6.45 -13.52
N ALA A 43 1.14 6.74 -14.81
CA ALA A 43 0.34 5.89 -15.68
C ALA A 43 1.13 4.69 -16.23
N LEU A 44 2.46 4.71 -16.14
CA LEU A 44 3.29 3.63 -16.66
C LEU A 44 3.16 2.36 -15.81
N PRO A 45 3.08 1.17 -16.43
CA PRO A 45 2.88 -0.10 -15.75
C PRO A 45 4.20 -0.65 -15.18
N TRP A 46 4.77 0.02 -14.18
CA TRP A 46 6.08 -0.34 -13.59
C TRP A 46 6.11 -1.79 -13.04
N PRO A 47 6.89 -2.71 -13.66
CA PRO A 47 6.95 -4.09 -13.20
C PRO A 47 8.03 -4.32 -12.12
N TRP A 48 8.74 -3.26 -11.72
CA TRP A 48 9.77 -3.29 -10.69
C TRP A 48 9.51 -2.24 -9.60
N PRO A 49 10.11 -2.40 -8.40
CA PRO A 49 10.03 -1.43 -7.33
C PRO A 49 10.66 -0.09 -7.71
N THR A 50 9.90 1.01 -7.59
CA THR A 50 10.35 2.35 -7.98
C THR A 50 9.51 3.45 -7.33
N LEU A 51 10.10 4.64 -7.20
CA LEU A 51 9.42 5.88 -6.81
C LEU A 51 9.13 6.81 -8.01
N ALA A 52 9.50 6.40 -9.23
CA ALA A 52 9.46 7.26 -10.42
C ALA A 52 8.05 7.76 -10.80
N GLY A 53 6.99 7.09 -10.34
CA GLY A 53 5.61 7.53 -10.56
C GLY A 53 5.14 8.63 -9.60
N LEU A 54 5.87 8.92 -8.53
CA LEU A 54 5.49 9.95 -7.56
C LEU A 54 5.79 11.36 -8.09
N ALA A 55 4.93 12.31 -7.73
CA ALA A 55 5.24 13.73 -7.85
C ALA A 55 6.43 14.08 -6.91
N PRO A 56 7.23 15.11 -7.23
CA PRO A 56 8.43 15.46 -6.46
C PRO A 56 8.18 15.64 -4.96
N GLU A 57 7.08 16.30 -4.60
CA GLU A 57 6.71 16.60 -3.21
C GLU A 57 6.37 15.33 -2.44
N ALA A 58 5.57 14.43 -3.04
CA ALA A 58 5.25 13.14 -2.43
C ALA A 58 6.46 12.20 -2.37
N ARG A 59 7.40 12.32 -3.31
CA ARG A 59 8.64 11.55 -3.27
C ARG A 59 9.54 12.01 -2.12
N ALA A 60 9.57 13.31 -1.81
CA ALA A 60 10.36 13.87 -0.71
C ALA A 60 9.89 13.35 0.67
N GLU A 61 8.61 13.01 0.82
CA GLU A 61 8.06 12.39 2.04
C GLU A 61 8.60 10.97 2.31
N ILE A 62 9.11 10.29 1.27
CA ILE A 62 9.71 8.95 1.35
C ILE A 62 11.17 9.06 1.79
N ALA A 63 11.37 9.41 3.06
CA ALA A 63 12.67 9.63 3.66
C ALA A 63 12.87 8.79 4.93
N LEU A 64 14.13 8.68 5.38
CA LEU A 64 14.45 8.07 6.66
C LEU A 64 13.66 8.74 7.81
N PRO A 65 13.33 7.99 8.87
CA PRO A 65 13.64 6.58 9.10
C PRO A 65 12.68 5.64 8.38
N TRP A 66 13.19 4.51 7.88
CA TRP A 66 12.37 3.54 7.13
C TRP A 66 11.31 2.86 8.02
N PRO A 67 10.10 2.59 7.49
CA PRO A 67 9.09 1.84 8.23
C PRO A 67 9.49 0.37 8.40
N LYS A 68 8.96 -0.27 9.43
CA LYS A 68 9.00 -1.73 9.59
C LYS A 68 7.85 -2.40 8.82
N LEU A 69 6.73 -1.71 8.64
CA LEU A 69 5.55 -2.20 7.92
C LEU A 69 5.00 -1.10 7.01
N VAL A 70 4.66 -1.46 5.78
CA VAL A 70 3.95 -0.60 4.82
C VAL A 70 2.60 -1.23 4.50
N ILE A 71 1.54 -0.44 4.67
CA ILE A 71 0.19 -0.77 4.23
C ILE A 71 -0.14 0.13 3.04
N SER A 72 -0.59 -0.47 1.95
CA SER A 72 -0.83 0.25 0.69
C SER A 72 -2.02 -0.33 -0.05
N ALA A 73 -2.53 0.37 -1.06
CA ALA A 73 -3.61 -0.11 -1.90
C ALA A 73 -3.48 0.35 -3.36
N GLY A 74 -3.87 -0.50 -4.29
CA GLY A 74 -4.00 -0.17 -5.70
C GLY A 74 -2.69 -0.17 -6.51
N ARG A 75 -2.85 -0.30 -7.84
CA ARG A 75 -1.75 -0.55 -8.79
C ARG A 75 -0.62 0.49 -8.76
N ARG A 76 -0.91 1.77 -8.50
CA ARG A 76 0.11 2.84 -8.51
C ARG A 76 0.96 2.88 -7.24
N ALA A 77 0.40 2.48 -6.10
CA ALA A 77 1.14 2.39 -4.84
C ALA A 77 2.00 1.12 -4.74
N ALA A 78 1.69 0.08 -5.51
CA ALA A 78 2.40 -1.20 -5.46
C ALA A 78 3.92 -1.09 -5.71
N PRO A 79 4.41 -0.36 -6.75
CA PRO A 79 5.85 -0.16 -6.96
C PRO A 79 6.54 0.59 -5.81
N VAL A 80 5.83 1.54 -5.17
CA VAL A 80 6.34 2.31 -4.02
C VAL A 80 6.45 1.43 -2.79
N ALA A 81 5.43 0.62 -2.50
CA ALA A 81 5.44 -0.32 -1.38
C ALA A 81 6.55 -1.36 -1.54
N GLN A 82 6.72 -1.93 -2.73
CA GLN A 82 7.83 -2.86 -2.99
C GLN A 82 9.19 -2.17 -2.91
N TRP A 83 9.27 -0.86 -3.21
CA TRP A 83 10.53 -0.12 -3.09
C TRP A 83 10.90 0.05 -1.62
N LEU A 84 9.93 0.34 -0.76
CA LEU A 84 10.11 0.35 0.70
C LEU A 84 10.43 -1.04 1.26
N ALA A 85 9.91 -2.11 0.64
CA ALA A 85 10.30 -3.48 1.01
C ALA A 85 11.80 -3.72 0.83
N ARG A 86 12.39 -3.18 -0.24
CA ARG A 86 13.86 -3.21 -0.46
C ARG A 86 14.64 -2.39 0.57
N LYS A 87 13.98 -1.56 1.37
CA LYS A 87 14.56 -0.84 2.52
C LYS A 87 14.36 -1.57 3.85
N GLY A 88 13.81 -2.78 3.83
CA GLY A 88 13.63 -3.64 5.00
C GLY A 88 12.20 -3.66 5.56
N ALA A 89 11.24 -2.97 4.93
CA ALA A 89 9.86 -2.98 5.39
C ALA A 89 9.13 -4.28 5.00
N ARG A 90 8.29 -4.81 5.89
CA ARG A 90 7.25 -5.77 5.52
C ARG A 90 6.11 -5.06 4.78
N THR A 91 5.34 -5.78 3.97
CA THR A 91 4.36 -5.19 3.07
C THR A 91 3.00 -5.88 3.11
N VAL A 92 1.96 -5.10 3.39
CA VAL A 92 0.56 -5.48 3.23
C VAL A 92 -0.04 -4.60 2.13
N HIS A 93 -0.67 -5.22 1.14
CA HIS A 93 -1.26 -4.50 0.01
C HIS A 93 -2.71 -4.92 -0.23
N CYS A 94 -3.60 -3.94 -0.27
CA CYS A 94 -4.99 -4.14 -0.61
C CYS A 94 -5.19 -3.99 -2.12
N MET A 95 -6.13 -4.76 -2.69
CA MET A 95 -6.40 -4.83 -4.14
C MET A 95 -5.31 -5.58 -4.93
N ARG A 96 -5.57 -5.82 -6.22
CA ARG A 96 -4.58 -6.38 -7.13
C ARG A 96 -3.44 -5.37 -7.38
N PRO A 97 -2.17 -5.73 -7.10
CA PRO A 97 -1.03 -4.81 -7.27
C PRO A 97 -0.63 -4.60 -8.74
N GLY A 98 -1.21 -5.37 -9.68
CA GLY A 98 -0.69 -5.49 -11.04
C GLY A 98 0.53 -6.41 -11.04
N PHE A 99 1.73 -5.84 -11.15
CA PHE A 99 2.97 -6.61 -11.19
C PHE A 99 3.53 -6.90 -9.79
N GLY A 100 4.33 -7.97 -9.70
CA GLY A 100 5.08 -8.27 -8.49
C GLY A 100 4.24 -8.80 -7.33
N ALA A 101 3.08 -9.40 -7.59
CA ALA A 101 2.19 -9.95 -6.56
C ALA A 101 2.93 -10.87 -5.55
N ARG A 102 3.88 -11.68 -6.02
CA ARG A 102 4.70 -12.58 -5.17
C ARG A 102 5.72 -11.86 -4.28
N ARG A 103 5.93 -10.55 -4.47
CA ARG A 103 6.91 -9.75 -3.71
C ARG A 103 6.30 -9.09 -2.47
N PHE A 104 4.99 -9.21 -2.28
CA PHE A 104 4.31 -8.73 -1.08
C PHE A 104 4.28 -9.83 -0.02
N ASP A 105 4.43 -9.44 1.23
CA ASP A 105 4.26 -10.38 2.36
C ASP A 105 2.80 -10.81 2.51
N LEU A 106 1.86 -9.88 2.26
CA LEU A 106 0.43 -10.16 2.27
C LEU A 106 -0.31 -9.31 1.24
N LEU A 107 -1.17 -9.95 0.47
CA LEU A 107 -2.15 -9.34 -0.41
C LEU A 107 -3.55 -9.56 0.15
N VAL A 108 -4.29 -8.47 0.37
CA VAL A 108 -5.69 -8.51 0.80
C VAL A 108 -6.55 -8.17 -0.41
N ILE A 109 -7.25 -9.15 -0.98
CA ILE A 109 -7.95 -8.99 -2.26
C ILE A 109 -9.41 -9.40 -2.10
N GLY A 110 -10.33 -8.63 -2.68
CA GLY A 110 -11.74 -9.00 -2.70
C GLY A 110 -11.99 -10.30 -3.48
N ARG A 111 -12.82 -11.19 -2.94
CA ARG A 111 -13.20 -12.45 -3.60
C ARG A 111 -13.84 -12.24 -4.97
N HIS A 112 -14.55 -11.13 -5.16
CA HIS A 112 -15.17 -10.74 -6.44
C HIS A 112 -14.14 -10.52 -7.56
N ASP A 113 -12.88 -10.22 -7.22
CA ASP A 113 -11.81 -10.15 -8.20
C ASP A 113 -11.33 -11.53 -8.65
N ALA A 114 -11.76 -12.64 -8.03
CA ALA A 114 -11.24 -13.99 -8.28
C ALA A 114 -9.69 -14.05 -8.25
N PRO A 115 -9.05 -13.74 -7.11
CA PRO A 115 -7.60 -13.83 -7.00
C PRO A 115 -7.14 -15.29 -7.13
N ARG A 116 -6.03 -15.51 -7.84
CA ARG A 116 -5.42 -16.84 -7.90
C ARG A 116 -4.95 -17.25 -6.49
N PRO A 117 -5.20 -18.50 -6.04
CA PRO A 117 -4.68 -18.98 -4.76
C PRO A 117 -3.16 -18.87 -4.72
N ALA A 118 -2.65 -18.29 -3.64
CA ALA A 118 -1.22 -18.22 -3.35
C ALA A 118 -1.02 -18.06 -1.83
N PRO A 119 0.14 -18.48 -1.27
CA PRO A 119 0.38 -18.42 0.18
C PRO A 119 0.29 -17.02 0.78
N ASN A 120 0.55 -15.98 -0.02
CA ASN A 120 0.54 -14.59 0.39
C ASN A 120 -0.77 -13.86 0.02
N VAL A 121 -1.83 -14.57 -0.36
CA VAL A 121 -3.12 -13.98 -0.74
C VAL A 121 -4.19 -14.32 0.29
N LEU A 122 -4.75 -13.28 0.90
CA LEU A 122 -5.90 -13.33 1.78
C LEU A 122 -7.14 -12.81 1.03
N PRO A 123 -8.04 -13.71 0.57
CA PRO A 123 -9.27 -13.31 -0.09
C PRO A 123 -10.36 -12.90 0.92
N ILE A 124 -10.90 -11.69 0.78
CA ILE A 124 -11.93 -11.13 1.68
C ILE A 124 -13.28 -10.96 0.98
N LEU A 125 -14.37 -10.86 1.75
CA LEU A 125 -15.66 -10.40 1.22
C LEU A 125 -15.61 -8.88 1.01
N GLY A 126 -16.09 -8.41 -0.14
CA GLY A 126 -16.09 -6.97 -0.47
C GLY A 126 -14.67 -6.38 -0.60
N ALA A 127 -14.47 -5.21 0.00
CA ALA A 127 -13.20 -4.50 0.06
C ALA A 127 -12.94 -4.01 1.49
N THR A 128 -11.67 -3.81 1.87
CA THR A 128 -11.37 -3.17 3.15
C THR A 128 -11.86 -1.73 3.13
N SER A 129 -12.31 -1.24 4.28
CA SER A 129 -12.82 0.12 4.41
C SER A 129 -12.63 0.63 5.83
N ARG A 130 -12.88 1.93 6.02
CA ARG A 130 -12.84 2.58 7.33
C ARG A 130 -14.18 2.48 8.07
N MET A 131 -15.19 1.84 7.46
CA MET A 131 -16.52 1.70 8.07
C MET A 131 -16.47 0.65 9.18
N SER A 132 -17.09 0.97 10.31
CA SER A 132 -17.36 0.03 11.38
C SER A 132 -18.82 -0.42 11.30
N PRO A 133 -19.13 -1.69 11.63
CA PRO A 133 -20.50 -2.07 11.96
C PRO A 133 -21.04 -1.10 13.02
N ALA A 134 -22.30 -0.70 12.87
CA ALA A 134 -23.01 0.10 13.86
C ALA A 134 -23.27 -0.70 15.14
#